data_AF-A0A060Z685-F1
#
_entry.id   AF-A0A060Z685-F1
#
_cell.length_a   1.000
_cell.length_b   1.000
_cell.length_c   1.000
_cell.angle_alpha   90.00
_cell.angle_beta   90.00
_cell.angle_gamma   90.00
#
_symmetry.space_group_name_H-M   'P 1'
#
loop_
_entity.id
_entity.type
_entity.pdbx_description
1 polymer ?
#
loop_
_entity_poly.entity_id
_entity_poly.type
_entity_poly.pdbx_seq_one_letter_code
_entity_poly.pdbx_strand_id
1 'polypeptide(L)'
;MEYLPYGSLRDYLIKNKQRIDHMKLVHYTAQICKGMEYLATKRYIHRDLATRNILVESELRVKIGDFGLSKVLPQDKEYYMVKEPGESPIFWYAPESLTESKFSVASDIWSFGVVLYELFTHSDKNCSPPAVSSSLSLPSLIFFFFFKYS
;
A
#
# COMPACT_ATOMS: atom_id res chain seq x y z
N MET A 1 7.62 -3.43 -19.40
CA MET A 1 6.33 -3.01 -18.82
C MET A 1 5.63 -2.11 -19.82
N GLU A 2 4.30 -2.13 -19.85
CA GLU A 2 3.53 -1.12 -20.59
C GLU A 2 3.73 0.26 -19.96
N TYR A 3 3.80 1.31 -20.80
CA TYR A 3 3.85 2.69 -20.31
C TYR A 3 2.44 3.16 -20.00
N LEU A 4 2.20 3.65 -18.77
CA LEU A 4 0.91 4.20 -18.35
C LEU A 4 1.03 5.73 -18.20
N PRO A 5 0.36 6.52 -19.06
CA PRO A 5 0.64 7.94 -19.24
C PRO A 5 0.24 8.80 -18.04
N TYR A 6 -0.69 8.32 -17.19
CA TYR A 6 -1.12 9.02 -15.99
C TYR A 6 -0.16 8.82 -14.80
N GLY A 7 0.84 7.93 -14.93
CA GLY A 7 1.86 7.69 -13.92
C GLY A 7 1.31 7.03 -12.65
N SER A 8 1.92 7.37 -11.51
CA SER A 8 1.52 6.83 -10.21
C SER A 8 0.18 7.39 -9.74
N LEU A 9 -0.58 6.57 -9.01
CA LEU A 9 -1.84 6.98 -8.40
C LEU A 9 -1.63 8.09 -7.38
N ARG A 10 -0.49 8.08 -6.66
CA ARG A 10 -0.07 9.18 -5.78
C ARG A 10 -0.08 10.53 -6.52
N ASP A 11 0.65 10.62 -7.63
CA ASP A 11 0.75 11.86 -8.39
C ASP A 11 -0.58 12.23 -9.04
N TYR A 12 -1.33 11.23 -9.50
CA TYR A 12 -2.65 11.41 -10.08
C TYR A 12 -3.65 12.01 -9.08
N LEU A 13 -3.69 11.51 -7.84
CA LEU A 13 -4.54 12.02 -6.77
C LEU A 13 -4.21 13.48 -6.43
N ILE A 14 -2.93 13.80 -6.27
CA ILE A 14 -2.46 15.16 -5.94
C ILE A 14 -2.86 16.14 -7.06
N LYS A 15 -2.63 15.77 -8.33
CA LYS A 15 -2.91 16.63 -9.49
C LYS A 15 -4.40 16.81 -9.77
N ASN A 16 -5.23 15.81 -9.46
CA ASN A 16 -6.65 15.77 -9.84
C ASN A 16 -7.62 15.81 -8.65
N LYS A 17 -7.18 16.29 -7.47
CA LYS A 17 -7.98 16.33 -6.22
C LYS A 17 -9.41 16.86 -6.40
N GLN A 18 -9.63 17.85 -7.26
CA GLN A 18 -10.96 18.44 -7.51
C GLN A 18 -11.89 17.60 -8.40
N ARG A 19 -11.36 16.60 -9.10
CA ARG A 19 -12.08 15.73 -10.06
C ARG A 19 -12.28 14.31 -9.55
N ILE A 20 -11.78 13.99 -8.36
CA ILE A 20 -11.83 12.67 -7.77
C ILE A 20 -12.78 12.75 -6.58
N ASP A 21 -13.93 12.10 -6.70
CA ASP A 21 -14.90 11.98 -5.63
C ASP A 21 -14.70 10.67 -4.84
N HIS A 22 -15.46 10.52 -3.75
CA HIS A 22 -15.40 9.32 -2.92
C HIS A 22 -15.76 8.05 -3.70
N MET A 23 -16.64 8.12 -4.69
CA MET A 23 -17.03 6.96 -5.49
C MET A 23 -15.85 6.46 -6.34
N LYS A 24 -15.08 7.38 -6.93
CA LYS A 24 -13.87 7.06 -7.70
C LYS A 24 -12.77 6.49 -6.79
N LEU A 25 -12.61 6.99 -5.56
CA LEU A 25 -11.70 6.41 -4.57
C LEU A 25 -12.08 4.97 -4.20
N VAL A 26 -13.36 4.73 -3.89
CA VAL A 26 -13.88 3.38 -3.59
C VAL A 26 -13.70 2.46 -4.79
N HIS A 27 -13.86 2.98 -6.00
CA HIS A 27 -13.62 2.21 -7.23
C HIS A 27 -12.16 1.77 -7.37
N TYR A 28 -11.20 2.66 -7.09
CA TYR A 28 -9.77 2.30 -7.06
C TYR A 28 -9.46 1.29 -5.95
N THR A 29 -9.99 1.49 -4.75
CA THR A 29 -9.88 0.54 -3.63
C THR A 29 -10.29 -0.87 -4.04
N ALA A 30 -11.44 -1.02 -4.71
CA ALA A 30 -11.94 -2.32 -5.14
C ALA A 30 -11.01 -2.99 -6.17
N GLN A 31 -10.43 -2.22 -7.09
CA GLN A 31 -9.48 -2.74 -8.08
C GLN A 31 -8.17 -3.21 -7.44
N ILE A 32 -7.61 -2.41 -6.52
CA ILE A 32 -6.39 -2.75 -5.77
C ILE A 32 -6.64 -4.01 -4.94
N CYS A 33 -7.77 -4.10 -4.24
CA CYS A 33 -8.15 -5.28 -3.47
C CYS A 33 -8.21 -6.55 -4.32
N LYS A 34 -8.86 -6.49 -5.50
CA LYS A 34 -8.90 -7.62 -6.45
C LYS A 34 -7.51 -8.01 -6.96
N GLY A 35 -6.64 -7.04 -7.20
CA GLY A 35 -5.25 -7.29 -7.57
C GLY A 35 -4.49 -8.01 -6.45
N MET A 36 -4.64 -7.57 -5.21
CA MET A 36 -4.02 -8.19 -4.03
C MET A 36 -4.55 -9.59 -3.75
N GLU A 37 -5.85 -9.82 -3.90
CA GLU A 37 -6.46 -11.15 -3.84
C GLU A 37 -5.83 -12.08 -4.88
N TYR A 38 -5.68 -11.61 -6.12
CA TYR A 38 -5.00 -12.39 -7.16
C TYR A 38 -3.55 -12.74 -6.76
N LEU A 39 -2.76 -11.78 -6.28
CA LEU A 39 -1.39 -12.05 -5.82
C LEU A 39 -1.34 -13.08 -4.69
N ALA A 40 -2.26 -12.99 -3.73
CA ALA A 40 -2.38 -13.93 -2.63
C ALA A 40 -2.66 -15.37 -3.13
N THR A 41 -3.57 -15.54 -4.11
CA THR A 41 -3.83 -16.88 -4.71
C THR A 41 -2.59 -17.47 -5.40
N LYS A 42 -1.68 -16.61 -5.86
CA LYS A 42 -0.40 -17.00 -6.48
C LYS A 42 0.75 -17.09 -5.48
N ARG A 43 0.47 -16.93 -4.17
CA ARG A 43 1.46 -16.90 -3.09
C ARG A 43 2.54 -15.83 -3.30
N TYR A 44 2.20 -14.74 -3.97
CA TYR A 44 3.08 -13.56 -4.10
C TYR A 44 2.83 -12.60 -2.95
N ILE A 45 3.91 -12.14 -2.33
CA ILE A 45 3.93 -11.01 -1.40
C ILE A 45 4.53 -9.81 -2.14
N HIS A 46 3.79 -8.71 -2.20
CA HIS A 46 4.18 -7.48 -2.86
C HIS A 46 5.34 -6.78 -2.13
N ARG A 47 5.22 -6.62 -0.81
CA ARG A 47 6.18 -5.99 0.12
C ARG A 47 6.37 -4.48 -0.01
N ASP A 48 5.94 -3.87 -1.11
CA ASP A 48 6.01 -2.41 -1.31
C ASP A 48 4.68 -1.82 -1.79
N LEU A 49 3.57 -2.22 -1.18
CA LEU A 49 2.25 -1.73 -1.57
C LEU A 49 2.03 -0.30 -1.06
N ALA A 50 1.96 0.66 -1.97
CA ALA A 50 1.74 2.08 -1.69
C ALA A 50 1.13 2.78 -2.91
N THR A 51 0.49 3.94 -2.75
CA THR A 51 -0.09 4.68 -3.89
C THR A 51 0.93 5.12 -4.94
N ARG A 52 2.21 5.26 -4.55
CA ARG A 52 3.33 5.51 -5.50
C ARG A 52 3.60 4.35 -6.46
N ASN A 53 3.25 3.13 -6.04
CA ASN A 53 3.48 1.88 -6.78
C ASN A 53 2.20 1.34 -7.42
N ILE A 54 1.10 2.09 -7.34
CA ILE A 54 -0.11 1.83 -8.10
C ILE A 54 -0.09 2.75 -9.32
N LEU A 55 -0.32 2.23 -10.51
CA LEU A 55 -0.29 2.97 -11.76
C LEU A 55 -1.70 3.20 -12.29
N VAL A 56 -1.91 4.36 -12.91
CA VAL A 56 -3.20 4.75 -13.49
C VAL A 56 -3.17 4.47 -14.99
N GLU A 57 -3.98 3.52 -15.45
CA GLU A 57 -4.10 3.20 -16.87
C GLU A 57 -5.10 4.14 -17.57
N SER A 58 -6.22 4.40 -16.91
CA SER A 58 -7.24 5.36 -17.35
C SER A 58 -7.92 5.96 -16.13
N GLU A 59 -8.76 6.97 -16.33
CA GLU A 59 -9.49 7.60 -15.23
C GLU A 59 -10.27 6.61 -14.33
N LEU A 60 -10.72 5.48 -14.89
CA LEU A 60 -11.49 4.48 -14.16
C LEU A 60 -10.71 3.18 -13.94
N ARG A 61 -9.40 3.14 -14.24
CA ARG A 61 -8.62 1.90 -14.11
C ARG A 61 -7.22 2.10 -13.54
N VAL A 62 -6.93 1.36 -12.48
CA VAL A 62 -5.63 1.33 -11.81
C VAL A 62 -5.08 -0.09 -11.77
N LYS A 63 -3.75 -0.21 -11.72
CA LYS A 63 -3.03 -1.49 -11.68
C LYS A 63 -1.93 -1.44 -10.62
N ILE A 64 -1.74 -2.55 -9.92
CA ILE A 64 -0.60 -2.71 -9.01
C ILE A 64 0.67 -2.84 -9.87
N GLY A 65 1.68 -2.06 -9.53
CA GLY A 65 2.99 -2.05 -10.19
C GLY A 65 4.12 -2.17 -9.17
N ASP A 66 5.35 -2.09 -9.69
CA ASP A 66 6.60 -2.23 -8.93
C ASP A 66 6.70 -3.51 -8.08
N PHE A 67 7.07 -4.60 -8.76
CA PHE A 67 7.33 -5.89 -8.14
C PHE A 67 8.81 -6.09 -7.74
N GLY A 68 9.61 -5.02 -7.67
CA GLY A 68 11.05 -5.09 -7.42
C GLY A 68 11.41 -5.74 -6.07
N LEU A 69 10.54 -5.56 -5.07
CA LEU A 69 10.69 -6.18 -3.75
C LEU A 69 9.86 -7.46 -3.58
N SER A 70 9.04 -7.83 -4.56
CA SER A 70 8.10 -8.93 -4.40
C SER A 70 8.78 -10.30 -4.24
N LYS A 71 8.12 -11.20 -3.52
CA LYS A 71 8.61 -12.56 -3.26
C LYS A 71 7.50 -13.58 -3.41
N VAL A 72 7.84 -14.75 -3.97
CA VAL A 72 6.95 -15.91 -3.98
C VAL A 72 7.22 -16.72 -2.71
N LEU A 73 6.18 -17.03 -1.97
CA LEU A 73 6.27 -17.91 -0.81
C LEU A 73 6.44 -19.37 -1.26
N PRO A 74 7.44 -20.09 -0.72
CA PRO A 74 7.47 -21.55 -0.79
C PRO A 74 6.16 -22.18 -0.30
N GLN A 75 5.83 -23.37 -0.80
CA GLN A 75 4.57 -24.05 -0.45
C GLN A 75 4.47 -24.41 1.04
N ASP A 76 5.62 -24.62 1.69
CA ASP A 76 5.76 -24.98 3.10
C ASP A 76 5.89 -23.78 4.05
N LYS A 77 5.79 -22.55 3.53
CA LYS A 77 6.03 -21.33 4.32
C LYS A 77 4.92 -20.30 4.14
N GLU A 78 4.45 -19.78 5.26
CA GLU A 78 3.43 -18.72 5.31
C GLU A 78 4.00 -17.30 5.35
N TYR A 79 5.32 -17.17 5.51
CA TYR A 79 6.01 -15.88 5.50
C TYR A 79 7.40 -15.97 4.86
N TYR A 80 7.86 -14.83 4.36
CA TYR A 80 9.20 -14.59 3.85
C TYR A 80 9.96 -13.73 4.87
N MET A 81 11.21 -14.08 5.15
CA MET A 81 12.07 -13.30 6.04
C MET A 81 13.16 -12.62 5.22
N VAL A 82 13.26 -11.30 5.35
CA VAL A 82 14.33 -10.51 4.71
C VAL A 82 15.58 -10.59 5.57
N LYS A 83 16.73 -10.88 4.96
CA LYS A 83 18.03 -10.95 5.65
C LYS A 83 18.93 -9.75 5.39
N GLU A 84 18.70 -9.03 4.30
CA GLU A 84 19.57 -7.95 3.86
C GLU A 84 18.98 -6.59 4.25
N PRO A 85 19.78 -5.70 4.86
CA PRO A 85 19.38 -4.32 5.11
C PRO A 85 19.27 -3.56 3.78
N GLY A 86 18.24 -2.73 3.67
CA GLY A 86 18.01 -1.87 2.50
C GLY A 86 17.01 -0.77 2.82
N GLU A 87 16.89 0.21 1.92
CA GLU A 87 15.86 1.24 2.04
C GLU A 87 14.49 0.59 2.02
N SER A 88 13.77 0.71 3.14
CA SER A 88 12.47 0.08 3.35
C SER A 88 11.42 1.15 3.62
N PRO A 89 10.20 1.02 3.06
CA PRO A 89 9.10 1.94 3.30
C PRO A 89 8.46 1.68 4.67
N ILE A 90 9.20 1.93 5.75
CA ILE A 90 8.84 1.55 7.12
C ILE A 90 7.44 2.02 7.58
N PHE A 91 6.93 3.13 7.05
CA PHE A 91 5.60 3.66 7.40
C PHE A 91 4.44 2.88 6.77
N TRP A 92 4.71 1.97 5.84
CA TRP A 92 3.72 1.07 5.22
C TRP A 92 3.81 -0.35 5.77
N TYR A 93 4.82 -0.66 6.59
CA TYR A 93 5.08 -2.00 7.07
C TYR A 93 4.18 -2.38 8.25
N ALA A 94 3.82 -3.65 8.27
CA ALA A 94 3.16 -4.27 9.42
C ALA A 94 4.13 -4.34 10.62
N PRO A 95 3.63 -4.40 11.86
CA PRO A 95 4.47 -4.48 13.05
C PRO A 95 5.51 -5.61 12.99
N GLU A 96 5.12 -6.82 12.57
CA GLU A 96 6.00 -7.98 12.42
C GLU A 96 7.05 -7.82 11.31
N SER A 97 6.75 -7.01 10.29
CA SER A 97 7.72 -6.67 9.25
C SER A 97 8.79 -5.72 9.78
N LEU A 98 8.45 -4.86 10.74
CA LEU A 98 9.39 -3.94 11.39
C LEU A 98 10.25 -4.64 12.46
N THR A 99 9.64 -5.49 13.29
CA THR A 99 10.32 -6.10 14.44
C THR A 99 11.04 -7.40 14.09
N GLU A 100 10.48 -8.19 13.19
CA GLU A 100 10.96 -9.55 12.88
C GLU A 100 11.38 -9.73 11.42
N SER A 101 11.30 -8.67 10.60
CA SER A 101 11.54 -8.73 9.16
C SER A 101 10.71 -9.81 8.44
N LYS A 102 9.52 -10.11 8.99
CA LYS A 102 8.57 -11.09 8.44
C LYS A 102 7.58 -10.41 7.50
N PHE A 103 7.47 -10.95 6.30
CA PHE A 103 6.53 -10.49 5.27
C PHE A 103 5.62 -11.64 4.89
N SER A 104 4.33 -11.39 4.79
CA SER A 104 3.30 -12.37 4.49
C SER A 104 2.18 -11.72 3.69
N VAL A 105 1.18 -12.50 3.29
CA VAL A 105 -0.07 -11.93 2.74
C VAL A 105 -0.73 -10.98 3.76
N ALA A 106 -0.66 -11.30 5.06
CA ALA A 106 -1.22 -10.45 6.11
C ALA A 106 -0.48 -9.11 6.24
N SER A 107 0.84 -9.09 6.07
CA SER A 107 1.60 -7.83 6.10
C SER A 107 1.27 -6.94 4.91
N ASP A 108 0.97 -7.52 3.74
CA ASP A 108 0.49 -6.77 2.59
C ASP A 108 -0.93 -6.19 2.81
N ILE A 109 -1.79 -6.91 3.55
CA ILE A 109 -3.12 -6.39 3.96
C ILE A 109 -2.95 -5.17 4.88
N TRP A 110 -1.95 -5.17 5.77
CA TRP A 110 -1.62 -3.99 6.56
C TRP A 110 -1.23 -2.81 5.66
N SER A 111 -0.30 -3.02 4.72
CA SER A 111 0.10 -1.98 3.76
C SER A 111 -1.08 -1.48 2.92
N PHE A 112 -2.04 -2.35 2.58
CA PHE A 112 -3.28 -1.96 1.92
C PHE A 112 -4.12 -1.01 2.78
N GLY A 113 -4.19 -1.21 4.09
CA GLY A 113 -4.81 -0.25 5.01
C GLY A 113 -4.17 1.14 4.94
N VAL A 114 -2.85 1.21 4.83
CA VAL A 114 -2.11 2.47 4.61
C VAL A 114 -2.45 3.06 3.23
N VAL A 115 -2.59 2.26 2.19
CA VAL A 115 -3.06 2.71 0.86
C VAL A 115 -4.47 3.30 0.91
N LEU A 116 -5.39 2.72 1.69
CA LEU A 116 -6.72 3.32 1.91
C LEU A 116 -6.59 4.70 2.52
N TYR A 117 -5.75 4.85 3.55
CA TYR A 117 -5.50 6.16 4.15
C TYR A 117 -4.93 7.16 3.14
N GLU A 118 -3.94 6.76 2.33
CA GLU A 118 -3.41 7.60 1.25
C GLU A 118 -4.51 8.00 0.24
N LEU A 119 -5.37 7.07 -0.17
CA LEU A 119 -6.48 7.36 -1.10
C LEU A 119 -7.44 8.42 -0.54
N PHE A 120 -7.92 8.22 0.69
CA PHE A 120 -8.92 9.09 1.30
C PHE A 120 -8.34 10.44 1.77
N THR A 121 -7.03 10.54 1.93
CA THR A 121 -6.30 11.82 2.12
C THR A 121 -5.82 12.44 0.81
N HIS A 122 -6.12 11.82 -0.35
CA HIS A 122 -5.65 12.25 -1.67
C HIS A 122 -4.12 12.36 -1.77
N SER A 123 -3.40 11.52 -1.02
CA SER A 123 -1.95 11.51 -0.87
C SER A 123 -1.38 12.88 -0.50
N ASP A 124 -2.15 13.68 0.25
CA ASP A 124 -1.73 15.00 0.72
C ASP A 124 -0.46 14.88 1.56
N LYS A 125 0.55 15.71 1.25
CA LYS A 125 1.86 15.63 1.92
C LYS A 125 1.76 15.89 3.42
N ASN A 126 0.84 16.76 3.84
CA ASN A 126 0.60 17.09 5.24
C ASN A 126 -0.07 15.95 6.01
N CYS A 127 -0.70 15.01 5.30
CA CYS A 127 -1.32 13.81 5.83
C CYS A 127 -0.61 12.55 5.33
N SER A 128 0.67 12.65 4.97
CA SER A 128 1.42 11.46 4.55
C SER A 128 1.72 10.57 5.76
N PRO A 129 1.87 9.23 5.59
CA PRO A 129 2.23 8.35 6.71
C PRO A 129 3.45 8.81 7.52
N PRO A 130 4.54 9.33 6.90
CA PRO A 130 5.63 9.95 7.65
C PRO A 130 5.20 11.20 8.44
N ALA A 131 4.42 12.10 7.83
CA ALA A 131 3.99 13.34 8.48
C ALA A 131 3.14 13.07 9.75
N VAL A 132 2.22 12.12 9.67
CA VAL A 132 1.38 11.75 10.83
C VAL A 132 2.19 11.10 11.94
N SER A 133 3.20 10.29 11.61
CA SER A 133 4.08 9.66 12.59
C SER A 133 4.95 10.65 13.38
N SER A 134 5.24 11.82 12.81
CA SER A 134 5.96 12.87 13.54
C SER A 134 5.09 13.61 14.56
N SER A 135 3.77 13.57 14.37
CA SER A 135 2.78 14.21 15.24
C SER A 135 2.16 13.30 16.31
N LEU A 136 2.40 11.98 16.21
CA LEU A 136 1.81 10.95 17.05
C LEU A 136 2.91 9.99 17.53
N SER A 137 2.88 9.58 18.80
CA SER A 137 3.79 8.51 19.27
C SER A 137 3.57 7.23 18.46
N LEU A 138 4.63 6.45 18.15
CA LEU A 138 4.53 5.20 17.38
C LEU A 138 3.37 4.24 17.79
N PRO A 139 3.03 4.08 19.09
CA PRO A 139 1.87 3.29 19.52
C PRO A 139 0.52 3.84 19.01
N SER A 140 0.44 5.15 18.79
CA SER A 140 -0.76 5.85 18.32
C SER A 140 -1.01 5.66 16.82
N LEU A 141 0.01 5.34 16.02
CA LEU A 141 -0.16 5.01 14.60
C LEU A 141 -0.90 3.67 14.43
N ILE A 142 -0.53 2.67 15.23
CA ILE A 142 -1.22 1.37 15.29
C ILE A 142 -2.67 1.56 15.74
N PHE A 143 -2.91 2.47 16.70
CA PHE A 143 -4.25 2.82 17.17
C PHE A 143 -5.08 3.56 16.10
N PHE A 144 -4.48 4.46 15.32
CA PHE A 144 -5.18 5.27 14.32
C PHE A 144 -5.70 4.42 13.15
N PHE A 145 -4.98 3.35 12.78
CA PHE A 145 -5.35 2.51 11.64
C PHE A 145 -6.44 1.47 11.95
N PHE A 146 -6.72 1.12 13.21
CA PHE A 146 -7.69 0.05 13.52
C PHE A 146 -8.73 0.33 14.61
N PHE A 147 -8.54 1.29 15.53
CA PHE A 147 -9.45 1.40 16.70
C PHE A 147 -10.50 2.52 16.67
N LYS A 148 -10.58 3.34 15.62
CA LYS A 148 -11.62 4.39 15.55
C LYS A 148 -12.94 3.93 14.89
N TYR A 149 -13.00 2.68 14.39
CA TYR A 149 -14.18 2.10 13.75
C TYR A 149 -14.47 0.64 14.17
N SER A 150 -14.07 0.25 15.38
CA SER A 150 -14.53 -0.97 16.05
C SER A 150 -15.41 -0.63 17.24
#